data_AF-A0A946CBB3-F1
#
_entry.id   AF-A0A946CBB3-F1
#
_cell.length_a   1.000
_cell.length_b   1.000
_cell.length_c   1.000
_cell.angle_alpha   90.00
_cell.angle_beta   90.00
_cell.angle_gamma   90.00
#
_symmetry.space_group_name_H-M   'P 1'
#
loop_
_entity.id
_entity.type
_entity.pdbx_description
1 polymer ?
#
loop_
_entity_poly.entity_id
_entity_poly.type
_entity_poly.pdbx_seq_one_letter_code
_entity_poly.pdbx_strand_id
1 'polypeptide(L)'
;MAMIQDADDLIADLDQLVGEVPGKPYPIYLELFPFEKGKSSQISLEFLKPEGGAPYRLQIYLRLGRGNSFEQEQFERVILQMLVMERSLRLLPEEESVERVEVRPWLLDGLAEAIQWKNGKGDRRMYSSLMESGGWIEVEDLVDRAAIAGLDVLSRELFRASSGALVMALLAQNQGAKSLAEFLGKVAVFEGEQMILLRTHFPQANLGPKGLERWWMLQVAALSEKKLSEAMTIPETDERLSGILELHLKNENEEAFRVSLGSWRQVAGLQSQEERIESIRPANDLLAHLSFRCFPTFRPVIAGYLKILSDVADGKTEEVEEMIRNLEEFRTAEVERHQKLVDLMDWYHLSSVRKESGEFEDYLKMQKNLRKGNEFEKDPLHQYLDKVQKVFEKPK
;
A
#
# COMPACT_ATOMS: atom_id res chain seq x y z
N MET A 1 16.81 20.39 -6.08
CA MET A 1 16.02 20.84 -4.93
C MET A 1 15.06 19.76 -4.48
N ALA A 2 14.22 19.19 -5.35
CA ALA A 2 13.32 18.07 -5.00
C ALA A 2 14.04 16.89 -4.31
N MET A 3 15.11 16.33 -4.89
CA MET A 3 15.84 15.20 -4.29
C MET A 3 16.38 15.42 -2.86
N ILE A 4 16.77 16.65 -2.52
CA ILE A 4 17.30 16.96 -1.18
C ILE A 4 16.13 17.03 -0.20
N GLN A 5 15.02 17.64 -0.63
CA GLN A 5 13.81 17.71 0.16
C GLN A 5 13.21 16.32 0.40
N ASP A 6 13.18 15.45 -0.62
CA ASP A 6 12.75 14.05 -0.47
C ASP A 6 13.61 13.29 0.55
N ALA A 7 14.92 13.56 0.59
CA ALA A 7 15.83 12.96 1.57
C ALA A 7 15.59 13.50 2.99
N ASP A 8 15.37 14.80 3.15
CA ASP A 8 15.06 15.43 4.43
C ASP A 8 13.71 14.93 4.99
N ASP A 9 12.71 14.80 4.12
CA ASP A 9 11.39 14.26 4.48
C ASP A 9 11.51 12.80 4.94
N LEU A 10 12.33 11.98 4.26
CA LEU A 10 12.55 10.58 4.62
C LEU A 10 13.32 10.43 5.94
N ILE A 11 14.26 11.35 6.24
CA ILE A 11 14.91 11.44 7.55
C ILE A 11 13.87 11.74 8.63
N ALA A 12 13.06 12.77 8.42
CA ALA A 12 12.03 13.18 9.39
C ALA A 12 11.02 12.05 9.64
N ASP A 13 10.58 11.36 8.60
CA ASP A 13 9.68 10.20 8.68
C ASP A 13 10.29 9.06 9.51
N LEU A 14 11.56 8.73 9.24
CA LEU A 14 12.28 7.67 9.97
C LEU A 14 12.48 8.06 11.44
N ASP A 15 12.86 9.30 11.73
CA ASP A 15 13.02 9.79 13.10
C ASP A 15 11.68 9.88 13.82
N GLN A 16 10.59 10.19 13.13
CA GLN A 16 9.28 10.06 13.72
C GLN A 16 9.02 8.60 14.13
N LEU A 17 9.39 7.63 13.27
CA LEU A 17 9.12 6.19 13.44
C LEU A 17 9.88 5.56 14.62
N VAL A 18 11.17 5.85 14.76
CA VAL A 18 12.07 5.21 15.73
C VAL A 18 12.76 6.18 16.70
N GLY A 19 12.55 7.48 16.55
CA GLY A 19 13.26 8.53 17.31
C GLY A 19 14.59 8.92 16.66
N GLU A 20 15.13 10.07 17.06
CA GLU A 20 16.42 10.57 16.58
C GLU A 20 17.60 9.76 17.14
N VAL A 21 18.70 9.69 16.38
CA VAL A 21 19.95 9.05 16.85
C VAL A 21 20.90 10.08 17.46
N PRO A 22 21.34 9.88 18.71
CA PRO A 22 22.30 10.79 19.35
C PRO A 22 23.69 10.69 18.68
N GLY A 23 24.48 11.75 18.81
CA GLY A 23 25.85 11.81 18.30
C GLY A 23 25.99 12.62 17.01
N LYS A 24 27.23 12.70 16.51
CA LYS A 24 27.55 13.49 15.32
C LYS A 24 27.22 12.69 14.05
N PRO A 25 26.40 13.21 13.12
CA PRO A 25 26.04 12.51 11.90
C PRO A 25 27.25 12.29 10.99
N TYR A 26 27.30 11.13 10.32
CA TYR A 26 28.20 10.95 9.18
C TYR A 26 27.57 11.57 7.91
N PRO A 27 28.32 12.37 7.14
CA PRO A 27 27.81 12.94 5.91
C PRO A 27 27.57 11.86 4.86
N ILE A 28 26.38 11.85 4.27
CA ILE A 28 26.04 11.08 3.07
C ILE A 28 26.29 11.98 1.86
N TYR A 29 27.19 11.56 0.98
CA TYR A 29 27.56 12.33 -0.22
C TYR A 29 26.74 11.86 -1.41
N LEU A 30 26.09 12.77 -2.11
CA LEU A 30 25.43 12.51 -3.38
C LEU A 30 26.26 13.10 -4.53
N GLU A 31 26.79 12.25 -5.40
CA GLU A 31 27.49 12.65 -6.61
C GLU A 31 26.60 12.44 -7.84
N LEU A 32 26.33 13.53 -8.56
CA LEU A 32 25.44 13.57 -9.70
C LEU A 32 26.24 13.53 -11.01
N PHE A 33 25.98 12.51 -11.83
CA PHE A 33 26.53 12.41 -13.18
C PHE A 33 25.46 12.82 -14.20
N PRO A 34 25.80 13.71 -15.15
CA PRO A 34 24.88 14.10 -16.20
C PRO A 34 24.55 12.92 -17.11
N PHE A 35 23.46 13.07 -17.87
CA PHE A 35 23.08 12.11 -18.89
C PHE A 35 24.20 11.87 -19.92
N GLU A 36 24.45 10.59 -20.21
CA GLU A 36 25.42 10.16 -21.21
C GLU A 36 24.73 9.29 -22.28
N LYS A 37 24.90 9.65 -23.56
CA LYS A 37 24.26 8.95 -24.68
C LYS A 37 24.74 7.49 -24.74
N GLY A 38 23.81 6.55 -24.57
CA GLY A 38 24.08 5.12 -24.61
C GLY A 38 24.23 4.45 -23.24
N LYS A 39 24.20 5.23 -22.14
CA LYS A 39 24.13 4.70 -20.77
C LYS A 39 22.74 4.95 -20.19
N SER A 40 22.21 3.97 -19.45
CA SER A 40 20.97 4.12 -18.69
C SER A 40 21.20 4.95 -17.42
N SER A 41 20.11 5.41 -16.81
CA SER A 41 20.16 5.86 -15.41
C SER A 41 20.71 4.75 -14.53
N GLN A 42 21.49 5.12 -13.52
CA GLN A 42 22.11 4.18 -12.61
C GLN A 42 22.24 4.83 -11.24
N ILE A 43 21.86 4.07 -10.21
CA ILE A 43 22.04 4.44 -8.82
C ILE A 43 22.94 3.39 -8.20
N SER A 44 24.07 3.80 -7.65
CA SER A 44 24.99 2.90 -6.95
C SER A 44 25.44 3.53 -5.64
N LEU A 45 25.63 2.67 -4.64
CA LEU A 45 26.12 3.04 -3.33
C LEU A 45 27.56 2.53 -3.15
N GLU A 46 28.35 3.29 -2.43
CA GLU A 46 29.70 2.91 -2.02
C GLU A 46 29.93 3.29 -0.56
N PHE A 47 30.47 2.33 0.19
CA PHE A 47 30.96 2.53 1.54
C PHE A 47 32.49 2.60 1.47
N LEU A 48 33.04 3.73 1.89
CA LEU A 48 34.48 3.97 1.92
C LEU A 48 34.94 4.04 3.38
N LYS A 49 35.84 3.12 3.74
CA LYS A 49 36.63 3.19 4.96
C LYS A 49 37.92 3.95 4.65
N PRO A 50 38.09 5.20 5.09
CA PRO A 50 39.32 5.92 4.80
C PRO A 50 40.49 5.43 5.69
N GLU A 51 41.69 5.39 5.11
CA GLU A 51 42.91 5.02 5.84
C GLU A 51 43.31 6.11 6.85
N GLY A 52 43.89 5.72 7.99
CA GLY A 52 44.55 6.67 8.91
C GLY A 52 43.65 7.42 9.90
N GLY A 53 42.47 6.88 10.26
CA GLY A 53 41.61 7.44 11.32
C GLY A 53 40.64 8.52 10.89
N ALA A 54 40.43 8.69 9.57
CA ALA A 54 39.37 9.54 9.05
C ALA A 54 37.97 8.90 9.25
N PRO A 55 36.89 9.70 9.30
CA PRO A 55 35.53 9.19 9.49
C PRO A 55 35.02 8.43 8.26
N TYR A 56 34.21 7.39 8.47
CA TYR A 56 33.55 6.64 7.39
C TYR A 56 32.84 7.56 6.39
N ARG A 57 32.84 7.16 5.11
CA ARG A 57 32.20 7.91 4.04
C ARG A 57 31.16 7.05 3.32
N LEU A 58 29.92 7.53 3.32
CA LEU A 58 28.78 6.95 2.59
C LEU A 58 28.56 7.77 1.32
N GLN A 59 28.67 7.15 0.15
CA GLN A 59 28.57 7.84 -1.14
C GLN A 59 27.53 7.20 -2.06
N ILE A 60 26.65 8.03 -2.59
CA ILE A 60 25.65 7.69 -3.60
C ILE A 60 26.11 8.29 -4.93
N TYR A 61 26.28 7.45 -5.94
CA TYR A 61 26.49 7.88 -7.31
C TYR A 61 25.18 7.76 -8.08
N LEU A 62 24.67 8.88 -8.58
CA LEU A 62 23.44 8.94 -9.36
C LEU A 62 23.74 9.44 -10.76
N ARG A 63 23.61 8.57 -11.76
CA ARG A 63 23.63 8.95 -13.18
C ARG A 63 22.22 9.21 -13.67
N LEU A 64 22.01 10.41 -14.21
CA LEU A 64 20.74 10.80 -14.80
C LEU A 64 20.51 10.15 -16.18
N GLY A 65 19.27 9.75 -16.43
CA GLY A 65 18.79 9.28 -17.73
C GLY A 65 18.40 10.42 -18.67
N ARG A 66 17.80 10.08 -19.81
CA ARG A 66 17.34 11.07 -20.79
C ARG A 66 16.35 12.03 -20.14
N GLY A 67 16.53 13.33 -20.38
CA GLY A 67 15.64 14.35 -19.80
C GLY A 67 15.79 14.50 -18.28
N ASN A 68 16.95 14.14 -17.72
CA ASN A 68 17.23 14.17 -16.28
C ASN A 68 16.34 13.22 -15.45
N SER A 69 15.82 12.16 -16.07
CA SER A 69 15.00 11.15 -15.39
C SER A 69 15.85 10.18 -14.56
N PHE A 70 15.29 9.66 -13.48
CA PHE A 70 15.87 8.58 -12.68
C PHE A 70 14.75 7.79 -12.00
N GLU A 71 15.06 6.62 -11.47
CA GLU A 71 14.07 5.78 -10.76
C GLU A 71 13.92 6.27 -9.33
N GLN A 72 12.84 7.02 -9.06
CA GLN A 72 12.57 7.63 -7.76
C GLN A 72 12.48 6.59 -6.63
N GLU A 73 11.71 5.50 -6.83
CA GLU A 73 11.57 4.43 -5.81
C GLU A 73 12.91 3.78 -5.48
N GLN A 74 13.77 3.59 -6.48
CA GLN A 74 15.12 3.06 -6.27
C GLN A 74 15.99 4.06 -5.50
N PHE A 75 15.85 5.36 -5.78
CA PHE A 75 16.58 6.41 -5.09
C PHE A 75 16.17 6.51 -3.62
N GLU A 76 14.87 6.52 -3.31
CA GLU A 76 14.33 6.51 -1.95
C GLU A 76 14.81 5.28 -1.16
N ARG A 77 14.80 4.09 -1.80
CA ARG A 77 15.35 2.87 -1.21
C ARG A 77 16.84 3.00 -0.86
N VAL A 78 17.64 3.60 -1.75
CA VAL A 78 19.09 3.81 -1.53
C VAL A 78 19.33 4.82 -0.42
N ILE A 79 18.55 5.91 -0.35
CA ILE A 79 18.63 6.86 0.75
C ILE A 79 18.30 6.16 2.07
N LEU A 80 17.19 5.43 2.14
CA LEU A 80 16.78 4.70 3.34
C LEU A 80 17.88 3.71 3.77
N GLN A 81 18.50 3.01 2.82
CA GLN A 81 19.64 2.14 3.09
C GLN A 81 20.82 2.91 3.69
N MET A 82 21.20 4.05 3.09
CA MET A 82 22.28 4.89 3.63
C MET A 82 21.97 5.41 5.02
N LEU A 83 20.71 5.78 5.31
CA LEU A 83 20.31 6.22 6.65
C LEU A 83 20.43 5.08 7.68
N VAL A 84 20.01 3.86 7.34
CA VAL A 84 20.18 2.72 8.25
C VAL A 84 21.66 2.41 8.50
N MET A 85 22.48 2.44 7.45
CA MET A 85 23.94 2.28 7.57
C MET A 85 24.55 3.37 8.44
N GLU A 86 24.16 4.63 8.21
CA GLU A 86 24.63 5.79 8.96
C GLU A 86 24.30 5.67 10.45
N ARG A 87 23.05 5.28 10.79
CA ARG A 87 22.62 5.08 12.18
C ARG A 87 23.41 3.99 12.87
N SER A 88 23.70 2.88 12.17
CA SER A 88 24.55 1.81 12.70
C SER A 88 26.00 2.26 12.92
N LEU A 89 26.57 2.99 11.97
CA LEU A 89 27.94 3.52 12.08
C LEU A 89 28.07 4.60 13.15
N ARG A 90 27.04 5.44 13.35
CA ARG A 90 27.01 6.50 14.38
C ARG A 90 27.05 5.93 15.79
N LEU A 91 26.47 4.76 16.00
CA LEU A 91 26.41 4.08 17.29
C LEU A 91 27.52 3.03 17.48
N LEU A 92 28.39 2.86 16.49
CA LEU A 92 29.56 1.99 16.60
C LEU A 92 30.56 2.59 17.62
N PRO A 93 31.06 1.80 18.59
CA PRO A 93 32.10 2.26 19.50
C PRO A 93 33.35 2.74 18.73
N GLU A 94 33.99 3.82 19.17
CA GLU A 94 35.18 4.39 18.49
C GLU A 94 36.36 3.40 18.37
N GLU A 95 36.38 2.39 19.23
CA GLU A 95 37.41 1.34 19.29
C GLU A 95 37.16 0.22 18.26
N GLU A 96 35.93 0.10 17.77
CA GLU A 96 35.52 -0.91 16.80
C GLU A 96 35.61 -0.34 15.38
N SER A 97 36.19 -1.14 14.47
CA SER A 97 36.23 -0.79 13.06
C SER A 97 35.66 -1.92 12.22
N VAL A 98 34.78 -1.56 11.29
CA VAL A 98 34.10 -2.50 10.41
C VAL A 98 34.65 -2.41 9.00
N GLU A 99 34.85 -3.56 8.37
CA GLU A 99 35.30 -3.65 6.98
C GLU A 99 34.13 -3.66 5.99
N ARG A 100 32.94 -4.07 6.46
CA ARG A 100 31.75 -4.21 5.63
C ARG A 100 30.53 -3.75 6.38
N VAL A 101 29.59 -3.20 5.63
CA VAL A 101 28.30 -2.75 6.13
C VAL A 101 27.23 -3.27 5.17
N GLU A 102 26.25 -4.02 5.68
CA GLU A 102 25.20 -4.62 4.88
C GLU A 102 23.85 -4.48 5.57
N VAL A 103 22.82 -4.05 4.81
CA VAL A 103 21.45 -3.99 5.31
C VAL A 103 20.60 -4.99 4.53
N ARG A 104 19.89 -5.86 5.25
CA ARG A 104 19.04 -6.88 4.62
C ARG A 104 17.83 -6.23 3.91
N PRO A 105 17.41 -6.75 2.74
CA PRO A 105 16.29 -6.19 1.97
C PRO A 105 14.97 -6.07 2.72
N TRP A 106 14.64 -7.04 3.57
CA TRP A 106 13.37 -7.05 4.32
C TRP A 106 13.23 -5.82 5.21
N LEU A 107 14.34 -5.34 5.77
CA LEU A 107 14.30 -4.20 6.67
C LEU A 107 14.04 -2.90 5.89
N LEU A 108 14.63 -2.77 4.70
CA LEU A 108 14.42 -1.62 3.83
C LEU A 108 12.97 -1.56 3.33
N ASP A 109 12.49 -2.67 2.78
CA ASP A 109 11.11 -2.76 2.28
C ASP A 109 10.11 -2.61 3.44
N GLY A 110 10.44 -3.15 4.61
CA GLY A 110 9.59 -3.06 5.80
C GLY A 110 9.52 -1.66 6.42
N LEU A 111 10.64 -0.95 6.52
CA LEU A 111 10.67 0.44 7.00
C LEU A 111 9.96 1.37 6.03
N ALA A 112 10.16 1.20 4.71
CA ALA A 112 9.46 1.98 3.70
C ALA A 112 7.93 1.82 3.82
N GLU A 113 7.45 0.59 3.96
CA GLU A 113 6.02 0.33 4.22
C GLU A 113 5.54 0.96 5.53
N ALA A 114 6.29 0.79 6.63
CA ALA A 114 5.90 1.35 7.92
C ALA A 114 5.81 2.88 7.90
N ILE A 115 6.70 3.56 7.16
CA ILE A 115 6.65 5.00 6.91
C ILE A 115 5.37 5.38 6.14
N GLN A 116 5.08 4.69 5.04
CA GLN A 116 3.85 4.93 4.26
C GLN A 116 2.59 4.78 5.12
N TRP A 117 2.56 3.74 5.95
CA TRP A 117 1.46 3.48 6.88
C TRP A 117 1.28 4.59 7.92
N LYS A 118 2.40 5.07 8.48
CA LYS A 118 2.38 6.17 9.43
C LYS A 118 1.90 7.48 8.81
N ASN A 119 2.27 7.71 7.55
CA ASN A 119 1.86 8.86 6.75
C ASN A 119 0.45 8.72 6.14
N GLY A 120 -0.28 7.66 6.50
CA GLY A 120 -1.67 7.44 6.06
C GLY A 120 -1.81 7.01 4.60
N LYS A 121 -0.70 6.62 3.95
CA LYS A 121 -0.61 6.20 2.55
C LYS A 121 -0.51 4.67 2.36
N GLY A 122 -0.48 3.91 3.45
CA GLY A 122 -0.34 2.44 3.41
C GLY A 122 -1.53 1.74 2.73
N ASP A 123 -1.24 0.79 1.84
CA ASP A 123 -2.26 0.03 1.12
C ASP A 123 -2.69 -1.23 1.90
N ARG A 124 -3.87 -1.16 2.52
CA ARG A 124 -4.49 -2.28 3.25
C ARG A 124 -4.97 -3.42 2.36
N ARG A 125 -5.29 -3.13 1.09
CA ARG A 125 -5.79 -4.15 0.14
C ARG A 125 -4.73 -5.22 -0.08
N MET A 126 -3.46 -4.79 -0.14
CA MET A 126 -2.30 -5.66 -0.23
C MET A 126 -2.31 -6.75 0.86
N TYR A 127 -2.51 -6.38 2.13
CA TYR A 127 -2.53 -7.33 3.25
C TYR A 127 -3.76 -8.23 3.24
N SER A 128 -4.94 -7.71 2.87
CA SER A 128 -6.13 -8.55 2.72
C SER A 128 -5.99 -9.60 1.62
N SER A 129 -5.41 -9.24 0.48
CA SER A 129 -5.18 -10.19 -0.62
C SER A 129 -4.17 -11.27 -0.25
N LEU A 130 -3.17 -10.95 0.57
CA LEU A 130 -2.19 -11.91 1.08
C LEU A 130 -2.78 -12.91 2.08
N MET A 131 -3.68 -12.43 2.93
CA MET A 131 -4.39 -13.29 3.88
C MET A 131 -5.35 -14.25 3.15
N GLU A 132 -5.98 -13.80 2.06
CA GLU A 132 -6.88 -14.61 1.24
C GLU A 132 -6.14 -15.61 0.33
N SER A 133 -4.96 -15.27 -0.18
CA SER A 133 -4.20 -16.13 -1.11
C SER A 133 -3.36 -17.21 -0.43
N GLY A 134 -3.33 -17.28 0.90
CA GLY A 134 -2.61 -18.31 1.66
C GLY A 134 -1.09 -18.29 1.48
N GLY A 135 -0.53 -17.18 0.98
CA GLY A 135 0.88 -17.03 0.71
C GLY A 135 1.50 -16.10 1.75
N TRP A 136 2.33 -16.64 2.63
CA TRP A 136 3.20 -15.86 3.51
C TRP A 136 4.61 -16.44 3.45
N ILE A 137 5.59 -15.55 3.64
CA ILE A 137 6.99 -15.95 3.80
C ILE A 137 7.23 -16.17 5.29
N GLU A 138 7.87 -17.29 5.62
CA GLU A 138 8.31 -17.55 6.99
C GLU A 138 9.28 -16.46 7.46
N VAL A 139 9.19 -16.05 8.73
CA VAL A 139 9.97 -14.92 9.23
C VAL A 139 11.48 -15.18 9.14
N GLU A 140 11.91 -16.43 9.34
CA GLU A 140 13.32 -16.82 9.20
C GLU A 140 13.78 -16.69 7.74
N ASP A 141 13.03 -17.25 6.79
CA ASP A 141 13.27 -17.11 5.35
C ASP A 141 13.26 -15.66 4.87
N LEU A 142 12.42 -14.82 5.47
CA LEU A 142 12.32 -13.40 5.16
C LEU A 142 13.57 -12.64 5.61
N VAL A 143 14.02 -12.90 6.84
CA VAL A 143 15.11 -12.15 7.48
C VAL A 143 16.49 -12.55 6.97
N ASP A 144 16.69 -13.83 6.66
CA ASP A 144 17.98 -14.33 6.18
C ASP A 144 18.20 -14.12 4.67
N ARG A 145 17.16 -13.73 3.92
CA ARG A 145 17.27 -13.48 2.48
C ARG A 145 18.12 -12.25 2.18
N ALA A 146 19.27 -12.47 1.55
CA ALA A 146 20.22 -11.41 1.19
C ALA A 146 19.89 -10.69 -0.13
N ALA A 147 19.22 -11.35 -1.08
CA ALA A 147 18.96 -10.80 -2.42
C ALA A 147 17.52 -11.04 -2.90
N ILE A 148 16.96 -10.05 -3.59
CA ILE A 148 15.59 -10.05 -4.13
C ILE A 148 15.52 -9.89 -5.66
N ALA A 149 16.66 -9.67 -6.33
CA ALA A 149 16.73 -9.35 -7.76
C ALA A 149 16.26 -10.48 -8.70
N GLY A 150 16.08 -11.70 -8.18
CA GLY A 150 15.60 -12.86 -8.93
C GLY A 150 14.16 -13.29 -8.63
N LEU A 151 13.43 -12.54 -7.79
CA LEU A 151 12.03 -12.85 -7.48
C LEU A 151 11.12 -12.43 -8.63
N ASP A 152 10.11 -13.25 -8.94
CA ASP A 152 9.02 -12.85 -9.82
C ASP A 152 8.16 -11.76 -9.15
N VAL A 153 7.35 -11.09 -9.95
CA VAL A 153 6.56 -9.92 -9.50
C VAL A 153 5.70 -10.27 -8.29
N LEU A 154 5.05 -11.44 -8.28
CA LEU A 154 4.18 -11.85 -7.19
C LEU A 154 4.98 -12.15 -5.91
N SER A 155 6.08 -12.90 -6.01
CA SER A 155 6.95 -13.16 -4.84
C SER A 155 7.60 -11.90 -4.30
N ARG A 156 7.86 -10.89 -5.14
CA ARG A 156 8.40 -9.60 -4.71
C ARG A 156 7.38 -8.77 -3.95
N GLU A 157 6.13 -8.71 -4.42
CA GLU A 157 5.04 -8.06 -3.68
C GLU A 157 4.76 -8.79 -2.35
N LEU A 158 4.75 -10.12 -2.37
CA LEU A 158 4.63 -10.94 -1.17
C LEU A 158 5.75 -10.65 -0.16
N PHE A 159 7.00 -10.55 -0.63
CA PHE A 159 8.15 -10.20 0.19
C PHE A 159 8.03 -8.79 0.79
N ARG A 160 7.65 -7.80 -0.02
CA ARG A 160 7.46 -6.41 0.41
C ARG A 160 6.40 -6.29 1.49
N ALA A 161 5.22 -6.88 1.29
CA ALA A 161 4.18 -6.84 2.30
C ALA A 161 4.55 -7.61 3.58
N SER A 162 5.15 -8.79 3.44
CA SER A 162 5.62 -9.57 4.59
C SER A 162 6.67 -8.80 5.39
N SER A 163 7.54 -8.06 4.71
CA SER A 163 8.52 -7.16 5.33
C SER A 163 7.85 -6.00 6.06
N GLY A 164 6.88 -5.34 5.42
CA GLY A 164 6.12 -4.22 5.99
C GLY A 164 5.33 -4.61 7.23
N ALA A 165 4.60 -5.72 7.16
CA ALA A 165 3.89 -6.21 8.33
C ALA A 165 4.87 -6.56 9.46
N LEU A 166 6.08 -7.08 9.18
CA LEU A 166 7.03 -7.48 10.23
C LEU A 166 7.52 -6.26 11.00
N VAL A 167 7.91 -5.20 10.28
CA VAL A 167 8.33 -3.95 10.92
C VAL A 167 7.19 -3.31 11.70
N MET A 168 5.97 -3.26 11.15
CA MET A 168 4.80 -2.74 11.86
C MET A 168 4.49 -3.56 13.13
N ALA A 169 4.60 -4.87 13.05
CA ALA A 169 4.43 -5.78 14.18
C ALA A 169 5.47 -5.50 15.28
N LEU A 170 6.76 -5.33 14.91
CA LEU A 170 7.83 -4.98 15.84
C LEU A 170 7.56 -3.63 16.52
N LEU A 171 7.07 -2.64 15.77
CA LEU A 171 6.72 -1.32 16.28
C LEU A 171 5.53 -1.35 17.25
N ALA A 172 4.55 -2.22 17.02
CA ALA A 172 3.35 -2.36 17.86
C ALA A 172 3.64 -2.94 19.26
N GLN A 173 4.83 -3.50 19.48
CA GLN A 173 5.22 -4.02 20.80
C GLN A 173 5.39 -2.91 21.84
N ASN A 174 5.31 -3.28 23.12
CA ASN A 174 5.63 -2.36 24.19
C ASN A 174 7.12 -1.94 24.09
N GLN A 175 7.39 -0.64 24.00
CA GLN A 175 8.71 -0.09 23.66
C GLN A 175 9.25 -0.49 22.27
N GLY A 176 8.39 -0.92 21.35
CA GLY A 176 8.78 -1.41 20.01
C GLY A 176 9.61 -0.41 19.21
N ALA A 177 9.24 0.87 19.22
CA ALA A 177 10.02 1.93 18.57
C ALA A 177 11.44 2.05 19.15
N LYS A 178 11.59 1.95 20.48
CA LYS A 178 12.90 2.02 21.14
C LYS A 178 13.74 0.78 20.83
N SER A 179 13.16 -0.42 20.91
CA SER A 179 13.84 -1.66 20.52
C SER A 179 14.26 -1.65 19.06
N LEU A 180 13.42 -1.13 18.15
CA LEU A 180 13.76 -1.00 16.74
C LEU A 180 14.89 0.02 16.53
N ALA A 181 14.88 1.14 17.26
CA ALA A 181 15.98 2.11 17.21
C ALA A 181 17.32 1.48 17.62
N GLU A 182 17.33 0.71 18.72
CA GLU A 182 18.52 -0.01 19.19
C GLU A 182 18.98 -1.08 18.19
N PHE A 183 18.03 -1.78 17.55
CA PHE A 183 18.32 -2.75 16.49
C PHE A 183 18.93 -2.07 15.25
N LEU A 184 18.35 -0.97 14.78
CA LEU A 184 18.88 -0.17 13.66
C LEU A 184 20.26 0.41 13.94
N GLY A 185 20.61 0.62 15.21
CA GLY A 185 21.94 1.02 15.64
C GLY A 185 23.02 -0.04 15.50
N LYS A 186 22.66 -1.30 15.18
CA LYS A 186 23.62 -2.41 15.06
C LYS A 186 23.47 -3.22 13.79
N VAL A 187 22.30 -3.22 13.17
CA VAL A 187 21.95 -4.14 12.09
C VAL A 187 22.91 -4.11 10.90
N ALA A 188 23.41 -2.93 10.53
CA ALA A 188 24.23 -2.79 9.33
C ALA A 188 25.67 -3.25 9.53
N VAL A 189 26.15 -3.22 10.78
CA VAL A 189 27.52 -3.57 11.18
C VAL A 189 27.62 -4.98 11.77
N PHE A 190 26.48 -5.67 11.93
CA PHE A 190 26.42 -6.97 12.56
C PHE A 190 26.77 -8.11 11.59
N GLU A 191 27.83 -8.85 11.89
CA GLU A 191 28.34 -9.95 11.06
C GLU A 191 27.70 -11.33 11.35
N GLY A 192 26.83 -11.44 12.36
CA GLY A 192 26.17 -12.68 12.76
C GLY A 192 24.83 -12.96 12.06
N GLU A 193 24.14 -14.01 12.52
CA GLU A 193 22.79 -14.34 12.06
C GLU A 193 21.78 -13.24 12.46
N GLN A 194 21.11 -12.67 11.47
CA GLN A 194 20.19 -11.55 11.65
C GLN A 194 19.04 -11.90 12.61
N MET A 195 18.62 -13.17 12.61
CA MET A 195 17.65 -13.68 13.59
C MET A 195 18.10 -13.56 15.04
N ILE A 196 19.39 -13.78 15.33
CA ILE A 196 19.93 -13.67 16.70
C ILE A 196 19.89 -12.21 17.15
N LEU A 197 20.27 -11.28 16.27
CA LEU A 197 20.18 -9.85 16.56
C LEU A 197 18.74 -9.43 16.83
N LEU A 198 17.78 -9.88 16.01
CA LEU A 198 16.37 -9.56 16.21
C LEU A 198 15.86 -10.09 17.55
N ARG A 199 16.19 -11.34 17.91
CA ARG A 199 15.78 -11.95 19.20
C ARG A 199 16.38 -11.24 20.41
N THR A 200 17.58 -10.69 20.26
CA THR A 200 18.26 -9.94 21.33
C THR A 200 17.54 -8.62 21.65
N HIS A 201 17.05 -7.91 20.64
CA HIS A 201 16.38 -6.62 20.82
C HIS A 201 14.86 -6.73 21.06
N PHE A 202 14.25 -7.86 20.73
CA PHE A 202 12.82 -8.12 20.91
C PHE A 202 12.52 -9.37 21.77
N PRO A 203 12.99 -9.43 23.04
CA PRO A 203 12.83 -10.61 23.89
C PRO A 203 11.38 -10.88 24.30
N GLN A 204 10.54 -9.84 24.42
CA GLN A 204 9.12 -9.99 24.79
C GLN A 204 8.27 -10.62 23.69
N ALA A 205 8.77 -10.68 22.45
CA ALA A 205 8.06 -11.32 21.35
C ALA A 205 8.02 -12.86 21.46
N ASN A 206 8.60 -13.44 22.53
CA ASN A 206 8.56 -14.88 22.83
C ASN A 206 8.89 -15.71 21.58
N LEU A 207 9.95 -15.27 20.90
CA LEU A 207 10.47 -15.76 19.63
C LEU A 207 11.06 -17.16 19.84
N GLY A 208 10.23 -18.15 20.14
CA GLY A 208 10.47 -19.53 19.76
C GLY A 208 9.98 -19.74 18.32
N PRO A 209 10.40 -20.80 17.61
CA PRO A 209 10.07 -21.03 16.20
C PRO A 209 8.56 -20.91 15.93
N LYS A 210 7.72 -21.55 16.77
CA LYS A 210 6.26 -21.54 16.65
C LYS A 210 5.56 -20.33 17.25
N GLY A 211 6.22 -19.62 18.17
CA GLY A 211 5.67 -18.45 18.85
C GLY A 211 5.69 -17.22 17.94
N LEU A 212 6.80 -17.07 17.22
CA LEU A 212 7.01 -16.01 16.24
C LEU A 212 5.99 -16.08 15.10
N GLU A 213 5.80 -17.25 14.49
CA GLU A 213 4.81 -17.45 13.42
C GLU A 213 3.37 -17.16 13.88
N ARG A 214 3.00 -17.62 15.08
CA ARG A 214 1.65 -17.37 15.60
C ARG A 214 1.41 -15.90 15.91
N TRP A 215 2.40 -15.23 16.51
CA TRP A 215 2.34 -13.79 16.76
C TRP A 215 2.29 -13.00 15.44
N TRP A 216 3.10 -13.42 14.47
CA TRP A 216 3.14 -12.87 13.14
C TRP A 216 1.77 -12.94 12.44
N MET A 217 1.14 -14.11 12.45
CA MET A 217 -0.20 -14.31 11.88
C MET A 217 -1.25 -13.40 12.54
N LEU A 218 -1.18 -13.18 13.85
CA LEU A 218 -2.09 -12.26 14.54
C LEU A 218 -1.90 -10.81 14.08
N GLN A 219 -0.68 -10.40 13.77
CA GLN A 219 -0.38 -9.03 13.32
C GLN A 219 -0.80 -8.81 11.88
N VAL A 220 -0.55 -9.77 10.99
CA VAL A 220 -1.08 -9.72 9.62
C VAL A 220 -2.61 -9.70 9.64
N ALA A 221 -3.26 -10.47 10.51
CA ALA A 221 -4.71 -10.43 10.69
C ALA A 221 -5.17 -9.04 11.17
N ALA A 222 -4.52 -8.45 12.16
CA ALA A 222 -4.84 -7.11 12.66
C ALA A 222 -4.60 -6.00 11.61
N LEU A 223 -3.60 -6.14 10.75
CA LEU A 223 -3.34 -5.21 9.64
C LEU A 223 -4.33 -5.40 8.48
N SER A 224 -4.85 -6.61 8.31
CA SER A 224 -5.91 -6.96 7.37
C SER A 224 -7.30 -6.62 7.89
N GLU A 225 -7.45 -6.41 9.20
CA GLU A 225 -8.66 -5.89 9.81
C GLU A 225 -8.87 -4.44 9.38
N LYS A 226 -9.87 -4.23 8.52
CA LYS A 226 -10.34 -2.90 8.13
C LYS A 226 -10.79 -2.15 9.39
N LYS A 227 -10.29 -0.91 9.59
CA LYS A 227 -10.74 -0.06 10.71
C LYS A 227 -12.26 0.16 10.64
N LEU A 228 -12.91 0.24 11.80
CA LEU A 228 -14.29 0.74 11.97
C LEU A 228 -14.55 2.13 11.32
N SER A 229 -13.48 2.89 11.02
CA SER A 229 -13.55 4.18 10.30
C SER A 229 -13.68 4.04 8.78
N GLU A 230 -13.44 2.87 8.22
CA GLU A 230 -13.73 2.52 6.82
C GLU A 230 -15.09 1.82 6.74
N ALA A 231 -16.12 2.45 7.32
CA ALA A 231 -17.49 2.07 6.99
C ALA A 231 -17.64 2.22 5.47
N MET A 232 -18.28 1.23 4.83
CA MET A 232 -18.59 1.30 3.41
C MET A 232 -19.35 2.60 3.11
N THR A 233 -19.13 3.19 1.94
CA THR A 233 -19.93 4.33 1.50
C THR A 233 -21.41 3.92 1.36
N ILE A 234 -22.32 4.89 1.29
CA ILE A 234 -23.75 4.62 1.09
C ILE A 234 -23.98 3.76 -0.18
N PRO A 235 -23.41 4.10 -1.36
CA PRO A 235 -23.60 3.28 -2.57
C PRO A 235 -23.03 1.87 -2.45
N GLU A 236 -21.82 1.72 -1.90
CA GLU A 236 -21.19 0.40 -1.72
C GLU A 236 -21.99 -0.47 -0.74
N THR A 237 -22.51 0.14 0.33
CA THR A 237 -23.35 -0.56 1.31
C THR A 237 -24.63 -1.07 0.66
N ASP A 238 -25.28 -0.24 -0.15
CA ASP A 238 -26.54 -0.60 -0.81
C ASP A 238 -26.36 -1.68 -1.91
N GLU A 239 -25.29 -1.58 -2.69
CA GLU A 239 -24.93 -2.60 -3.69
C GLU A 239 -24.65 -3.95 -3.01
N ARG A 240 -23.85 -3.95 -1.93
CA ARG A 240 -23.53 -5.16 -1.20
C ARG A 240 -24.74 -5.75 -0.48
N LEU A 241 -25.59 -4.90 0.09
CA LEU A 241 -26.86 -5.33 0.70
C LEU A 241 -27.74 -6.00 -0.36
N SER A 242 -27.90 -5.41 -1.55
CA SER A 242 -28.68 -6.00 -2.65
C SER A 242 -28.20 -7.40 -3.04
N GLY A 243 -26.88 -7.60 -3.11
CA GLY A 243 -26.30 -8.91 -3.43
C GLY A 243 -26.41 -9.95 -2.31
N ILE A 244 -26.69 -9.56 -1.07
CA ILE A 244 -26.85 -10.48 0.07
C ILE A 244 -28.30 -10.95 0.23
N LEU A 245 -29.29 -10.19 -0.26
CA LEU A 245 -30.72 -10.51 -0.14
C LEU A 245 -31.17 -11.60 -1.14
N GLU A 246 -30.40 -12.68 -1.21
CA GLU A 246 -30.66 -13.91 -1.95
C GLU A 246 -30.95 -15.06 -0.97
N LEU A 247 -32.06 -15.77 -1.19
CA LEU A 247 -32.48 -16.95 -0.44
C LEU A 247 -32.04 -18.21 -1.20
N HIS A 248 -31.60 -19.23 -0.47
CA HIS A 248 -31.09 -20.48 -1.05
C HIS A 248 -32.16 -21.58 -0.94
N LEU A 249 -32.73 -22.00 -2.06
CA LEU A 249 -33.72 -23.07 -2.12
C LEU A 249 -33.13 -24.34 -2.75
N LYS A 250 -33.66 -25.50 -2.36
CA LYS A 250 -33.38 -26.79 -3.02
C LYS A 250 -34.62 -27.24 -3.78
N ASN A 251 -34.44 -27.66 -5.03
CA ASN A 251 -35.52 -28.29 -5.81
C ASN A 251 -35.74 -29.74 -5.37
N GLU A 252 -36.79 -30.38 -5.91
CA GLU A 252 -37.11 -31.81 -5.68
C GLU A 252 -35.94 -32.77 -6.01
N ASN A 253 -34.97 -32.32 -6.83
CA ASN A 253 -33.75 -33.04 -7.19
C ASN A 253 -32.53 -32.72 -6.29
N GLU A 254 -32.73 -32.05 -5.14
CA GLU A 254 -31.68 -31.56 -4.23
C GLU A 254 -30.71 -30.50 -4.80
N GLU A 255 -30.93 -30.02 -6.03
CA GLU A 255 -30.14 -28.95 -6.64
C GLU A 255 -30.42 -27.60 -5.96
N ALA A 256 -29.36 -26.93 -5.49
CA ALA A 256 -29.44 -25.63 -4.85
C ALA A 256 -29.52 -24.50 -5.89
N PHE A 257 -30.55 -23.67 -5.81
CA PHE A 257 -30.72 -22.47 -6.63
C PHE A 257 -31.02 -21.25 -5.74
N ARG A 258 -30.73 -20.06 -6.27
CA ARG A 258 -30.88 -18.79 -5.53
C ARG A 258 -32.09 -18.02 -6.04
N VAL A 259 -32.88 -17.48 -5.11
CA VAL A 259 -34.01 -16.60 -5.42
C VAL A 259 -33.88 -15.31 -4.64
N SER A 260 -34.34 -14.19 -5.19
CA SER A 260 -34.37 -12.92 -4.47
C SER A 260 -35.27 -13.00 -3.23
N LEU A 261 -35.00 -12.18 -2.21
CA LEU A 261 -35.86 -12.02 -1.03
C LEU A 261 -37.32 -11.71 -1.39
N GLY A 262 -37.60 -11.09 -2.55
CA GLY A 262 -38.98 -10.90 -3.03
C GLY A 262 -39.78 -12.21 -3.18
N SER A 263 -39.10 -13.35 -3.31
CA SER A 263 -39.70 -14.69 -3.38
C SER A 263 -39.81 -15.38 -2.01
N TRP A 264 -39.75 -14.64 -0.90
CA TRP A 264 -39.80 -15.18 0.48
C TRP A 264 -40.98 -16.12 0.74
N ARG A 265 -42.11 -15.96 0.02
CA ARG A 265 -43.28 -16.85 0.09
C ARG A 265 -42.95 -18.30 -0.23
N GLN A 266 -41.98 -18.55 -1.12
CA GLN A 266 -41.54 -19.90 -1.46
C GLN A 266 -40.82 -20.58 -0.28
N VAL A 267 -40.02 -19.81 0.48
CA VAL A 267 -39.37 -20.30 1.71
C VAL A 267 -40.41 -20.51 2.81
N ALA A 268 -41.36 -19.57 2.99
CA ALA A 268 -42.41 -19.70 3.99
C ALA A 268 -43.33 -20.92 3.74
N GLY A 269 -43.50 -21.32 2.47
CA GLY A 269 -44.28 -22.49 2.06
C GLY A 269 -43.61 -23.86 2.30
N LEU A 270 -42.34 -23.90 2.73
CA LEU A 270 -41.65 -25.14 3.07
C LEU A 270 -42.25 -25.77 4.34
N GLN A 271 -42.42 -27.10 4.33
CA GLN A 271 -43.09 -27.82 5.40
C GLN A 271 -42.22 -27.99 6.65
N SER A 272 -40.91 -28.07 6.49
CA SER A 272 -39.96 -28.22 7.60
C SER A 272 -39.38 -26.87 8.03
N GLN A 273 -39.41 -26.58 9.33
CA GLN A 273 -38.76 -25.41 9.91
C GLN A 273 -37.23 -25.46 9.73
N GLU A 274 -36.63 -26.65 9.74
CA GLU A 274 -35.18 -26.84 9.54
C GLU A 274 -34.76 -26.45 8.11
N GLU A 275 -35.56 -26.81 7.11
CA GLU A 275 -35.32 -26.43 5.72
C GLU A 275 -35.42 -24.92 5.53
N ARG A 276 -36.38 -24.26 6.19
CA ARG A 276 -36.50 -22.79 6.17
C ARG A 276 -35.26 -22.12 6.75
N ILE A 277 -34.74 -22.63 7.86
CA ILE A 277 -33.53 -22.11 8.52
C ILE A 277 -32.30 -22.29 7.62
N GLU A 278 -32.12 -23.47 7.02
CA GLU A 278 -31.01 -23.73 6.08
C GLU A 278 -31.07 -22.79 4.87
N SER A 279 -32.27 -22.49 4.36
CA SER A 279 -32.46 -21.60 3.21
C SER A 279 -32.06 -20.15 3.47
N ILE A 280 -32.23 -19.67 4.72
CA ILE A 280 -31.92 -18.28 5.09
C ILE A 280 -30.54 -18.10 5.71
N ARG A 281 -29.92 -19.18 6.24
CA ARG A 281 -28.67 -19.11 7.01
C ARG A 281 -27.55 -18.35 6.29
N PRO A 282 -27.27 -18.59 4.99
CA PRO A 282 -26.21 -17.86 4.28
C PRO A 282 -26.47 -16.35 4.23
N ALA A 283 -27.71 -15.93 3.96
CA ALA A 283 -28.07 -14.51 3.94
C ALA A 283 -27.99 -13.90 5.35
N ASN A 284 -28.43 -14.64 6.37
CA ASN A 284 -28.43 -14.21 7.77
C ASN A 284 -26.99 -13.94 8.26
N ASP A 285 -26.07 -14.87 8.02
CA ASP A 285 -24.66 -14.74 8.39
C ASP A 285 -24.00 -13.55 7.66
N LEU A 286 -24.23 -13.42 6.35
CA LEU A 286 -23.69 -12.32 5.55
C LEU A 286 -24.24 -10.94 5.97
N LEU A 287 -25.53 -10.85 6.32
CA LEU A 287 -26.14 -9.63 6.86
C LEU A 287 -25.59 -9.27 8.24
N ALA A 288 -25.41 -10.26 9.12
CA ALA A 288 -24.80 -10.06 10.43
C ALA A 288 -23.38 -9.50 10.29
N HIS A 289 -22.57 -10.04 9.37
CA HIS A 289 -21.26 -9.50 9.05
C HIS A 289 -21.31 -8.09 8.43
N LEU A 290 -22.28 -7.81 7.55
CA LEU A 290 -22.47 -6.49 6.96
C LEU A 290 -22.83 -5.45 8.02
N SER A 291 -23.58 -5.80 9.08
CA SER A 291 -23.99 -4.87 10.14
C SER A 291 -22.80 -4.17 10.83
N PHE A 292 -21.66 -4.85 10.91
CA PHE A 292 -20.43 -4.30 11.49
C PHE A 292 -19.65 -3.39 10.52
N ARG A 293 -19.89 -3.49 9.20
CA ARG A 293 -19.12 -2.80 8.14
C ARG A 293 -19.91 -1.78 7.32
N CYS A 294 -21.24 -1.79 7.42
CA CYS A 294 -22.14 -0.90 6.69
C CYS A 294 -21.99 0.57 7.10
N PHE A 295 -22.43 1.47 6.23
CA PHE A 295 -22.62 2.88 6.59
C PHE A 295 -23.58 3.00 7.79
N PRO A 296 -23.30 3.86 8.80
CA PRO A 296 -24.07 3.87 10.06
C PRO A 296 -25.59 4.00 9.92
N THR A 297 -26.08 4.73 8.90
CA THR A 297 -27.53 4.89 8.67
C THR A 297 -28.23 3.61 8.19
N PHE A 298 -27.48 2.62 7.69
CA PHE A 298 -28.01 1.33 7.24
C PHE A 298 -28.11 0.28 8.36
N ARG A 299 -27.57 0.51 9.56
CA ARG A 299 -27.67 -0.45 10.67
C ARG A 299 -29.13 -0.81 11.04
N PRO A 300 -30.07 0.15 11.16
CA PRO A 300 -31.47 -0.17 11.41
C PRO A 300 -32.10 -0.98 10.28
N VAL A 301 -31.68 -0.72 9.03
CA VAL A 301 -32.17 -1.43 7.84
C VAL A 301 -31.76 -2.89 7.85
N ILE A 302 -30.48 -3.15 8.13
CA ILE A 302 -29.94 -4.52 8.22
C ILE A 302 -30.60 -5.28 9.37
N ALA A 303 -30.79 -4.64 10.53
CA ALA A 303 -31.54 -5.24 11.64
C ALA A 303 -32.98 -5.58 11.23
N GLY A 304 -33.63 -4.75 10.41
CA GLY A 304 -34.94 -5.02 9.83
C GLY A 304 -34.94 -6.27 8.95
N TYR A 305 -33.97 -6.41 8.05
CA TYR A 305 -33.87 -7.61 7.20
C TYR A 305 -33.55 -8.89 7.99
N LEU A 306 -32.67 -8.81 9.00
CA LEU A 306 -32.42 -9.93 9.92
C LEU A 306 -33.70 -10.39 10.62
N LYS A 307 -34.53 -9.42 11.06
CA LYS A 307 -35.84 -9.72 11.64
C LYS A 307 -36.78 -10.38 10.63
N ILE A 308 -36.86 -9.88 9.40
CA ILE A 308 -37.66 -10.48 8.33
C ILE A 308 -37.25 -11.94 8.09
N LEU A 309 -35.94 -12.23 7.98
CA LEU A 309 -35.46 -13.60 7.80
C LEU A 309 -35.86 -14.50 8.98
N SER A 310 -35.74 -13.99 10.21
CA SER A 310 -36.18 -14.71 11.41
C SER A 310 -37.69 -14.98 11.40
N ASP A 311 -38.50 -13.98 11.05
CA ASP A 311 -39.98 -14.11 11.00
C ASP A 311 -40.39 -15.11 9.92
N VAL A 312 -39.71 -15.13 8.76
CA VAL A 312 -39.91 -16.12 7.70
C VAL A 312 -39.53 -17.54 8.16
N ALA A 313 -38.44 -17.71 8.90
CA ALA A 313 -38.08 -19.02 9.47
C ALA A 313 -39.09 -19.52 10.52
N ASP A 314 -39.59 -18.60 11.35
CA ASP A 314 -40.64 -18.85 12.35
C ASP A 314 -42.03 -19.09 11.72
N GLY A 315 -42.22 -18.76 10.43
CA GLY A 315 -43.51 -18.86 9.74
C GLY A 315 -44.47 -17.69 10.01
N LYS A 316 -43.98 -16.58 10.58
CA LYS A 316 -44.75 -15.34 10.79
C LYS A 316 -44.71 -14.51 9.52
N THR A 317 -45.84 -14.45 8.80
CA THR A 317 -45.88 -13.90 7.44
C THR A 317 -46.74 -12.63 7.30
N GLU A 318 -47.42 -12.21 8.37
CA GLU A 318 -48.44 -11.15 8.33
C GLU A 318 -47.89 -9.77 7.95
N GLU A 319 -46.71 -9.40 8.47
CA GLU A 319 -46.12 -8.06 8.30
C GLU A 319 -44.90 -8.03 7.37
N VAL A 320 -44.47 -9.19 6.83
CA VAL A 320 -43.21 -9.33 6.09
C VAL A 320 -43.19 -8.45 4.84
N GLU A 321 -44.29 -8.42 4.09
CA GLU A 321 -44.35 -7.66 2.83
C GLU A 321 -44.36 -6.13 3.05
N GLU A 322 -45.02 -5.67 4.12
CA GLU A 322 -44.98 -4.26 4.51
C GLU A 322 -43.59 -3.86 5.01
N MET A 323 -42.94 -4.72 5.82
CA MET A 323 -41.58 -4.46 6.29
C MET A 323 -40.57 -4.41 5.14
N ILE A 324 -40.64 -5.33 4.16
CA ILE A 324 -39.75 -5.31 2.98
C ILE A 324 -39.91 -3.98 2.23
N ARG A 325 -41.16 -3.58 1.93
CA ARG A 325 -41.44 -2.34 1.21
C ARG A 325 -40.89 -1.11 1.95
N ASN A 326 -41.15 -1.00 3.24
CA ASN A 326 -40.69 0.14 4.05
C ASN A 326 -39.14 0.22 4.09
N LEU A 327 -38.45 -0.92 4.14
CA LEU A 327 -36.99 -0.97 4.11
C LEU A 327 -36.43 -0.59 2.73
N GLU A 328 -37.06 -1.03 1.64
CA GLU A 328 -36.68 -0.64 0.27
C GLU A 328 -36.88 0.86 0.01
N GLU A 329 -37.98 1.43 0.49
CA GLU A 329 -38.23 2.87 0.44
C GLU A 329 -37.15 3.65 1.19
N PHE A 330 -36.78 3.21 2.40
CA PHE A 330 -35.71 3.84 3.18
C PHE A 330 -34.35 3.78 2.44
N ARG A 331 -33.99 2.61 1.88
CA ARG A 331 -32.74 2.43 1.13
C ARG A 331 -32.66 3.38 -0.05
N THR A 332 -33.73 3.45 -0.84
CA THR A 332 -33.83 4.32 -2.01
C THR A 332 -33.70 5.79 -1.62
N ALA A 333 -34.37 6.19 -0.53
CA ALA A 333 -34.31 7.55 -0.02
C ALA A 333 -32.90 7.96 0.45
N GLU A 334 -32.17 7.07 1.12
CA GLU A 334 -30.79 7.35 1.58
C GLU A 334 -29.80 7.44 0.41
N VAL A 335 -29.93 6.58 -0.60
CA VAL A 335 -29.11 6.65 -1.83
C VAL A 335 -29.38 7.96 -2.58
N GLU A 336 -30.65 8.34 -2.75
CA GLU A 336 -30.99 9.63 -3.36
C GLU A 336 -30.46 10.83 -2.57
N ARG A 337 -30.53 10.77 -1.24
CA ARG A 337 -30.02 11.84 -0.37
C ARG A 337 -28.51 11.99 -0.51
N HIS A 338 -27.79 10.86 -0.60
CA HIS A 338 -26.36 10.87 -0.87
C HIS A 338 -26.05 11.53 -2.22
N GLN A 339 -26.76 11.15 -3.29
CA GLN A 339 -26.56 11.75 -4.61
C GLN A 339 -26.80 13.27 -4.60
N LYS A 340 -27.91 13.71 -3.99
CA LYS A 340 -28.22 15.15 -3.87
C LYS A 340 -27.15 15.93 -3.11
N LEU A 341 -26.50 15.29 -2.12
CA LEU A 341 -25.39 15.90 -1.37
C LEU A 341 -24.14 16.02 -2.23
N VAL A 342 -23.80 14.98 -3.00
CA VAL A 342 -22.68 15.02 -3.96
C VAL A 342 -22.93 16.11 -5.00
N ASP A 343 -24.12 16.15 -5.62
CA ASP A 343 -24.49 17.16 -6.61
C ASP A 343 -24.38 18.60 -6.05
N LEU A 344 -24.78 18.80 -4.79
CA LEU A 344 -24.66 20.10 -4.12
C LEU A 344 -23.19 20.49 -3.88
N MET A 345 -22.36 19.53 -3.46
CA MET A 345 -20.92 19.76 -3.25
C MET A 345 -20.22 20.05 -4.57
N ASP A 346 -20.55 19.32 -5.63
CA ASP A 346 -20.04 19.55 -6.97
C ASP A 346 -20.47 20.93 -7.49
N TRP A 347 -21.74 21.30 -7.32
CA TRP A 347 -22.21 22.65 -7.67
C TRP A 347 -21.48 23.74 -6.86
N TYR A 348 -21.25 23.53 -5.57
CA TYR A 348 -20.50 24.46 -4.73
C TYR A 348 -19.04 24.58 -5.21
N HIS A 349 -18.39 23.46 -5.53
CA HIS A 349 -17.04 23.46 -6.08
C HIS A 349 -17.00 24.21 -7.41
N LEU A 350 -17.88 23.89 -8.36
CA LEU A 350 -17.94 24.54 -9.67
C LEU A 350 -18.24 26.05 -9.57
N SER A 351 -19.08 26.47 -8.62
CA SER A 351 -19.46 27.88 -8.45
C SER A 351 -18.46 28.70 -7.62
N SER A 352 -17.67 28.06 -6.75
CA SER A 352 -16.69 28.74 -5.88
C SER A 352 -15.28 28.80 -6.46
N VAL A 353 -14.95 27.95 -7.44
CA VAL A 353 -13.65 27.98 -8.14
C VAL A 353 -13.58 29.22 -9.03
N ARG A 354 -12.84 30.24 -8.56
CA ARG A 354 -12.59 31.51 -9.30
C ARG A 354 -11.42 31.44 -10.29
N LYS A 355 -10.65 30.35 -10.28
CA LYS A 355 -9.55 30.09 -11.21
C LYS A 355 -9.54 28.61 -11.54
N GLU A 356 -9.79 28.28 -12.80
CA GLU A 356 -9.37 26.99 -13.35
C GLU A 356 -7.86 26.84 -13.07
N SER A 357 -7.43 25.68 -12.56
CA SER A 357 -6.00 25.41 -12.42
C SER A 357 -5.37 25.59 -13.80
N GLY A 358 -4.43 26.53 -13.93
CA GLY A 358 -3.83 26.94 -15.21
C GLY A 358 -3.03 25.84 -15.94
N GLU A 359 -3.12 24.60 -15.48
CA GLU A 359 -2.42 23.43 -16.05
C GLU A 359 -2.84 23.17 -17.50
N PHE A 360 -4.10 23.45 -17.87
CA PHE A 360 -4.56 23.27 -19.25
C PHE A 360 -4.10 24.40 -20.19
N GLU A 361 -3.97 25.63 -19.69
CA GLU A 361 -3.40 26.74 -20.47
C GLU A 361 -1.92 26.53 -20.76
N ASP A 362 -1.18 25.97 -19.80
CA ASP A 362 0.23 25.63 -19.97
C ASP A 362 0.44 24.49 -20.96
N TYR A 363 -0.46 23.49 -20.98
CA TYR A 363 -0.47 22.45 -22.00
C TYR A 363 -0.75 23.02 -23.41
N LEU A 364 -1.71 23.95 -23.55
CA LEU A 364 -2.01 24.61 -24.83
C LEU A 364 -0.88 25.54 -25.29
N LYS A 365 -0.20 26.24 -24.36
CA LYS A 365 1.03 27.01 -24.66
C LYS A 365 2.15 26.10 -25.14
N MET A 366 2.34 24.96 -24.49
CA MET A 366 3.35 23.97 -24.88
C MET A 366 3.08 23.40 -26.27
N GLN A 367 1.82 23.09 -26.60
CA GLN A 367 1.44 22.64 -27.93
C GLN A 367 1.62 23.74 -29.01
N LYS A 368 1.30 25.01 -28.70
CA LYS A 368 1.57 26.14 -29.61
C LYS A 368 3.07 26.36 -29.83
N ASN A 369 3.89 26.21 -28.79
CA ASN A 369 5.35 26.33 -28.88
C ASN A 369 5.95 25.19 -29.71
N LEU A 370 5.44 23.96 -29.57
CA LEU A 370 5.81 22.83 -30.41
C LEU A 370 5.41 23.03 -31.89
N ARG A 371 4.25 23.65 -32.15
CA ARG A 371 3.83 24.00 -33.53
C ARG A 371 4.65 25.15 -34.14
N LYS A 372 5.15 26.08 -33.33
CA LYS A 372 6.05 27.17 -33.76
C LYS A 372 7.51 26.72 -33.96
N GLY A 373 7.90 25.57 -33.41
CA GLY A 373 9.27 25.04 -33.46
C GLY A 373 9.75 24.47 -34.80
N ASN A 374 9.05 24.71 -35.91
CA ASN A 374 9.42 24.19 -37.24
C ASN A 374 9.80 25.27 -38.27
N GLU A 375 10.00 26.52 -37.87
CA GLU A 375 10.66 27.51 -38.72
C GLU A 375 12.17 27.52 -38.41
N PHE A 376 12.89 26.48 -38.86
CA PHE A 376 14.35 26.55 -38.98
C PHE A 376 14.72 27.44 -40.18
N GLU A 377 14.54 28.75 -40.01
CA GLU A 377 15.08 29.76 -40.91
C GLU A 377 16.61 29.80 -40.80
N LYS A 378 17.29 29.38 -41.88
CA LYS A 378 18.66 29.79 -42.26
C LYS A 378 19.80 29.41 -41.30
N ASP A 379 19.85 28.15 -40.84
CA ASP A 379 21.07 27.61 -40.20
C ASP A 379 22.11 27.20 -41.29
N PRO A 380 23.36 27.70 -41.23
CA PRO A 380 24.47 27.28 -42.10
C PRO A 380 24.68 25.76 -42.20
N LEU A 381 24.35 25.00 -41.14
CA LEU A 381 24.44 23.54 -41.12
C LEU A 381 23.43 22.87 -42.08
N HIS A 382 22.22 23.43 -42.21
CA HIS A 382 21.22 22.92 -43.14
C HIS A 382 21.62 23.19 -44.60
N GLN A 383 22.25 24.33 -44.89
CA GLN A 383 22.81 24.60 -46.22
C GLN A 383 23.97 23.66 -46.58
N TYR A 384 24.75 23.24 -45.57
CA TYR A 384 25.83 22.27 -45.76
C TYR A 384 25.27 20.88 -46.06
N LEU A 385 24.24 20.45 -45.32
CA LEU A 385 23.56 19.17 -45.57
C LEU A 385 22.88 19.12 -46.94
N ASP A 386 22.21 20.19 -47.37
CA ASP A 386 21.62 20.28 -48.72
C ASP A 386 22.68 20.25 -49.84
N LYS A 387 23.84 20.87 -49.62
CA LYS A 387 24.95 20.82 -50.57
C LYS A 387 25.56 19.43 -50.65
N VAL A 388 25.70 18.74 -49.52
CA VAL A 388 26.20 17.36 -49.47
C VAL A 388 25.21 16.40 -50.14
N GLN A 389 23.91 16.57 -49.89
CA GLN A 389 22.86 15.74 -50.49
C GLN A 389 22.80 15.87 -52.02
N LYS A 390 22.99 17.09 -52.56
CA LYS A 390 23.13 17.32 -54.01
C LYS A 390 24.40 16.75 -54.65
N VAL A 391 25.44 16.44 -53.87
CA VAL A 391 26.67 15.82 -54.37
C VAL A 391 26.55 14.29 -54.42
N PHE A 392 25.77 13.71 -53.51
CA PHE A 392 25.50 12.28 -53.47
C PHE A 392 24.39 11.84 -54.42
N GLU A 393 23.51 12.75 -54.82
CA GLU A 393 22.59 12.55 -55.93
C GLU A 393 23.23 13.06 -57.23
N LYS A 394 24.08 12.23 -57.86
CA LYS A 394 24.31 12.40 -59.30
C LYS A 394 23.38 11.47 -60.10
N PRO A 395 22.85 11.97 -61.22
CA PRO A 395 21.92 11.26 -62.08
C PRO A 395 22.65 10.12 -62.81
N LYS A 396 21.86 9.14 -63.28
CA LYS A 396 22.28 7.96 -64.05
C LYS A 396 23.53 8.12 -64.90
#